data_AF-A0A965TW12-F1
#
_entry.id   AF-A0A965TW12-F1
#
_cell.length_a   1.000
_cell.length_b   1.000
_cell.length_c   1.000
_cell.angle_alpha   90.00
_cell.angle_beta   90.00
_cell.angle_gamma   90.00
#
_symmetry.space_group_name_H-M   'P 1'
#
loop_
_entity.id
_entity.type
_entity.pdbx_description
1 polymer ?
#
loop_
_entity_poly.entity_id
_entity_poly.type
_entity_poly.pdbx_seq_one_letter_code
_entity_poly.pdbx_strand_id
1 'polypeptide(L)'
;TGPIYDLHTPPLTIGPNNVAVPDAYFKVILDYKEPELKAIAFILKNEGSNSPLHSFAVSVDAVEELTSIDFFPLLEDTIEETLESSFDIDLWDVNRFSASKEERRSYLSNREQGIAEETTLPESNNPLYTLLLDVMMESKKEIQYLIKSYIKM
;
A
#
# COMPACT_ATOMS: atom_id res chain seq x y z
N THR A 1 -5.05 -1.08 -0.95
CA THR A 1 -4.45 -1.44 -2.25
C THR A 1 -5.02 -2.76 -2.70
N GLY A 2 -5.32 -2.90 -3.99
CA GLY A 2 -5.82 -4.13 -4.56
C GLY A 2 -5.76 -4.16 -6.09
N PRO A 3 -6.08 -5.31 -6.69
CA PRO A 3 -6.26 -5.45 -8.13
C PRO A 3 -7.64 -4.94 -8.57
N ILE A 4 -7.75 -4.59 -9.84
CA ILE A 4 -9.01 -4.38 -10.56
C ILE A 4 -9.05 -5.38 -11.71
N TYR A 5 -10.20 -6.03 -11.89
CA TYR A 5 -10.47 -6.96 -12.98
C TYR A 5 -11.64 -6.44 -13.82
N ASP A 6 -11.50 -6.44 -15.14
CA ASP A 6 -12.61 -6.23 -16.05
C ASP A 6 -13.51 -7.48 -16.05
N LEU A 7 -14.76 -7.32 -15.60
CA LEU A 7 -15.71 -8.43 -15.51
C LEU A 7 -16.38 -8.75 -16.86
N HIS A 8 -16.18 -7.93 -17.89
CA HIS A 8 -16.74 -8.14 -19.22
C HIS A 8 -15.86 -9.04 -20.10
N THR A 9 -14.61 -9.26 -19.73
CA THR A 9 -13.66 -10.07 -20.49
C THR A 9 -13.04 -11.17 -19.62
N PRO A 10 -12.76 -12.37 -20.16
CA PRO A 10 -12.02 -13.40 -19.41
C PRO A 10 -10.60 -12.91 -19.08
N PRO A 11 -10.14 -13.05 -17.83
CA PRO A 11 -8.83 -12.54 -17.44
C PRO A 11 -7.70 -13.34 -18.09
N LEU A 12 -6.59 -12.67 -18.37
CA LEU A 12 -5.33 -13.36 -18.66
C LEU A 12 -4.90 -14.16 -17.43
N THR A 13 -4.23 -15.30 -17.63
CA THR A 13 -3.79 -16.16 -16.53
C THR A 13 -2.34 -16.60 -16.66
N ILE A 14 -1.66 -16.81 -15.53
CA ILE A 14 -0.27 -17.26 -15.48
C ILE A 14 -0.16 -18.63 -14.79
N GLY A 15 0.64 -19.51 -15.40
CA GLY A 15 1.05 -20.80 -14.83
C GLY A 15 -0.04 -21.88 -14.87
N PRO A 16 0.29 -23.11 -14.42
CA PRO A 16 -0.63 -24.26 -14.48
C PRO A 16 -1.85 -24.11 -13.56
N ASN A 17 -1.76 -23.25 -12.55
CA ASN A 17 -2.85 -22.95 -11.62
C ASN A 17 -3.80 -21.86 -12.15
N ASN A 18 -3.56 -21.34 -13.37
CA ASN A 18 -4.35 -20.28 -14.00
C ASN A 18 -4.58 -19.07 -13.09
N VAL A 19 -3.51 -18.56 -12.47
CA VAL A 19 -3.60 -17.39 -11.58
C VAL A 19 -3.97 -16.17 -12.42
N ALA A 20 -5.09 -15.53 -12.11
CA ALA A 20 -5.60 -14.38 -12.87
C ALA A 20 -4.67 -13.17 -12.75
N VAL A 21 -4.39 -12.55 -13.91
CA VAL A 21 -3.61 -11.33 -14.05
C VAL A 21 -4.57 -10.14 -13.96
N PRO A 22 -4.37 -9.20 -13.03
CA PRO A 22 -5.19 -7.99 -12.93
C PRO A 22 -5.09 -7.11 -14.19
N ASP A 23 -6.15 -6.39 -14.51
CA ASP A 23 -6.17 -5.40 -15.60
C ASP A 23 -5.60 -4.06 -15.14
N ALA A 24 -5.82 -3.74 -13.86
CA ALA A 24 -5.24 -2.59 -13.19
C ALA A 24 -5.01 -2.87 -11.71
N TYR A 25 -4.38 -1.92 -11.03
CA TYR A 25 -4.22 -1.88 -9.58
C TYR A 25 -4.67 -0.54 -9.07
N PHE A 26 -5.22 -0.54 -7.87
CA PHE A 26 -5.54 0.69 -7.16
C PHE A 26 -4.77 0.82 -5.84
N LYS A 27 -4.56 2.07 -5.43
CA LYS A 27 -4.12 2.42 -4.09
C LYS A 27 -4.90 3.63 -3.60
N VAL A 28 -5.69 3.42 -2.55
CA VAL A 28 -6.39 4.48 -1.82
C VAL A 28 -5.58 4.85 -0.58
N ILE A 29 -5.47 6.14 -0.28
CA ILE A 29 -4.71 6.69 0.83
C ILE A 29 -5.56 7.77 1.50
N LEU A 30 -5.64 7.72 2.83
CA LEU A 30 -6.24 8.75 3.67
C LEU A 30 -5.16 9.28 4.62
N ASP A 31 -4.99 10.60 4.62
CA ASP A 31 -4.27 11.33 5.66
C ASP A 31 -5.31 11.98 6.58
N TYR A 32 -5.59 11.32 7.71
CA TYR A 32 -6.58 11.76 8.68
C TYR A 32 -5.95 12.53 9.84
N LYS A 33 -5.09 13.50 9.50
CA LYS A 33 -4.35 14.31 10.48
C LYS A 33 -4.66 15.78 10.33
N GLU A 34 -5.10 16.40 11.43
CA GLU A 34 -5.30 17.85 11.49
C GLU A 34 -4.00 18.64 11.22
N PRO A 35 -4.09 19.86 10.63
CA PRO A 35 -5.32 20.60 10.32
C PRO A 35 -5.97 20.25 8.97
N GLU A 36 -5.36 19.36 8.19
CA GLU A 36 -5.75 19.11 6.80
C GLU A 36 -6.01 17.62 6.58
N LEU A 37 -7.29 17.25 6.62
CA LEU A 37 -7.74 15.93 6.24
C LEU A 37 -7.80 15.85 4.72
N LYS A 38 -7.24 14.79 4.14
CA LYS A 38 -7.23 14.59 2.69
C LYS A 38 -7.20 13.12 2.33
N ALA A 39 -7.88 12.76 1.25
CA ALA A 39 -7.77 11.46 0.63
C ALA A 39 -7.33 11.60 -0.83
N ILE A 40 -6.74 10.53 -1.34
CA ILE A 40 -6.36 10.40 -2.74
C ILE A 40 -6.35 8.92 -3.10
N ALA A 41 -6.68 8.64 -4.34
CA ALA A 41 -6.49 7.31 -4.89
C ALA A 41 -5.69 7.35 -6.18
N PHE A 42 -5.19 6.18 -6.57
CA PHE A 42 -4.46 5.98 -7.81
C PHE A 42 -4.98 4.73 -8.51
N ILE A 43 -5.16 4.79 -9.83
CA ILE A 43 -5.44 3.62 -10.66
C ILE A 43 -4.36 3.49 -11.73
N LEU A 44 -3.68 2.35 -11.75
CA LEU A 44 -2.62 2.06 -12.71
C LEU A 44 -2.97 0.79 -13.47
N LYS A 45 -3.06 0.88 -14.80
CA LYS A 45 -3.16 -0.30 -15.65
C LYS A 45 -1.97 -1.23 -15.41
N ASN A 46 -2.20 -2.52 -15.53
CA ASN A 46 -1.17 -3.55 -15.39
C ASN A 46 -0.30 -3.63 -16.67
N GLU A 47 0.31 -2.51 -17.04
CA GLU A 47 1.19 -2.35 -18.19
C GLU A 47 2.33 -1.39 -17.85
N GLY A 48 3.41 -1.44 -18.62
CA GLY A 48 4.54 -0.52 -18.44
C GLY A 48 4.13 0.92 -18.74
N SER A 49 4.49 1.85 -17.85
CA SER A 49 4.23 3.28 -18.05
C SER A 49 5.44 4.13 -17.66
N ASN A 50 5.65 5.22 -18.40
CA ASN A 50 6.62 6.28 -18.09
C ASN A 50 5.93 7.58 -17.63
N SER A 51 4.60 7.58 -17.52
CA SER A 51 3.85 8.76 -17.07
C SER A 51 4.12 9.04 -15.59
N PRO A 52 4.10 10.31 -15.17
CA PRO A 52 4.33 10.67 -13.77
C PRO A 52 3.18 10.18 -12.87
N LEU A 53 3.48 9.93 -11.59
CA LEU A 53 2.51 9.34 -10.64
C LEU A 53 1.22 10.16 -10.51
N HIS A 54 1.32 11.50 -10.50
CA HIS A 54 0.17 12.39 -10.41
C HIS A 54 -0.85 12.20 -11.56
N SER A 55 -0.41 11.71 -12.72
CA SER A 55 -1.31 11.47 -13.85
C SER A 55 -2.28 10.29 -13.65
N PHE A 56 -2.03 9.49 -12.62
CA PHE A 56 -2.88 8.36 -12.22
C PHE A 56 -3.78 8.67 -11.03
N ALA A 57 -3.72 9.89 -10.50
CA ALA A 57 -4.51 10.30 -9.35
C ALA A 57 -6.00 10.40 -9.72
N VAL A 58 -6.84 9.87 -8.84
CA VAL A 58 -8.30 9.86 -8.94
C VAL A 58 -8.90 10.07 -7.55
N SER A 59 -10.21 10.35 -7.49
CA SER A 59 -10.96 10.38 -6.23
C SER A 59 -11.13 8.96 -5.67
N VAL A 60 -11.49 8.85 -4.39
CA VAL A 60 -11.75 7.54 -3.79
C VAL A 60 -13.01 6.94 -4.40
N ASP A 61 -14.07 7.73 -4.58
CA ASP A 61 -15.32 7.35 -5.28
C ASP A 61 -15.07 6.65 -6.61
N ALA A 62 -14.10 7.14 -7.41
CA ALA A 62 -13.80 6.56 -8.71
C ALA A 62 -13.24 5.13 -8.59
N VAL A 63 -12.57 4.81 -7.49
CA VAL A 63 -12.12 3.45 -7.20
C VAL A 63 -13.27 2.60 -6.67
N GLU A 64 -14.16 3.17 -5.85
CA GLU A 64 -15.35 2.46 -5.36
C GLU A 64 -16.28 2.05 -6.48
N GLU A 65 -16.51 2.93 -7.45
CA GLU A 65 -17.34 2.63 -8.62
C GLU A 65 -16.78 1.42 -9.40
N LEU A 66 -15.45 1.30 -9.50
CA LEU A 66 -14.79 0.20 -10.21
C LEU A 66 -14.69 -1.09 -9.40
N THR A 67 -14.65 -1.00 -8.07
CA THR A 67 -14.36 -2.14 -7.19
C THR A 67 -15.56 -2.62 -6.39
N SER A 68 -16.62 -1.80 -6.30
CA SER A 68 -17.74 -1.96 -5.38
C SER A 68 -17.31 -2.13 -3.92
N ILE A 69 -16.18 -1.53 -3.54
CA ILE A 69 -15.65 -1.49 -2.18
C ILE A 69 -15.89 -0.10 -1.64
N ASP A 70 -16.52 -0.05 -0.47
CA ASP A 70 -16.71 1.12 0.38
C ASP A 70 -15.44 1.32 1.24
N PHE A 71 -14.68 2.37 0.95
CA PHE A 71 -13.48 2.77 1.68
C PHE A 71 -13.86 3.70 2.83
N PHE A 72 -13.03 3.67 3.87
CA PHE A 72 -13.21 4.46 5.09
C PHE A 72 -14.63 4.49 5.72
N PRO A 73 -15.43 3.39 5.75
CA PRO A 73 -16.85 3.35 6.19
C PRO A 73 -17.07 3.59 7.70
N LEU A 74 -15.98 3.86 8.42
CA LEU A 74 -16.00 4.18 9.86
C LEU A 74 -15.89 5.69 10.11
N LEU A 75 -15.72 6.50 9.06
CA LEU A 75 -15.80 7.94 9.15
C LEU A 75 -17.26 8.38 9.31
N GLU A 76 -17.47 9.63 9.73
CA GLU A 76 -18.80 10.23 9.69
C GLU A 76 -19.18 10.49 8.23
N ASP A 77 -20.41 10.14 7.82
CA ASP A 77 -20.90 10.23 6.44
C ASP A 77 -20.54 11.57 5.76
N THR A 78 -20.65 12.68 6.49
CA THR A 78 -20.35 14.02 5.94
C THR A 78 -18.86 14.24 5.66
N ILE A 79 -17.99 13.67 6.49
CA ILE A 79 -16.53 13.74 6.37
C ILE A 79 -16.07 12.79 5.27
N GLU A 80 -16.59 11.57 5.28
CA GLU A 80 -16.37 10.56 4.25
C GLU A 80 -16.71 11.11 2.86
N GLU A 81 -17.94 11.54 2.63
CA GLU A 81 -18.40 12.04 1.33
C GLU A 81 -17.58 13.26 0.85
N THR A 82 -17.11 14.10 1.78
CA THR A 82 -16.22 15.22 1.45
C THR A 82 -14.83 14.75 1.00
N LEU A 83 -14.25 13.77 1.71
CA LEU A 83 -12.90 13.28 1.45
C LEU A 83 -12.85 12.36 0.22
N GLU A 84 -13.91 11.61 -0.05
CA GLU A 84 -13.89 10.58 -1.08
C GLU A 84 -14.27 11.10 -2.47
N SER A 85 -15.12 12.12 -2.53
CA SER A 85 -15.62 12.73 -3.77
C SER A 85 -14.60 13.59 -4.52
N SER A 86 -13.53 14.02 -3.86
CA SER A 86 -12.52 14.88 -4.48
C SER A 86 -11.12 14.56 -3.99
N PHE A 87 -10.13 15.00 -4.75
CA PHE A 87 -8.72 14.92 -4.35
C PHE A 87 -8.00 16.18 -4.80
N ASP A 88 -6.96 16.56 -4.05
CA ASP A 88 -6.03 17.60 -4.44
C ASP A 88 -4.62 17.02 -4.43
N ILE A 89 -4.02 16.91 -5.63
CA ILE A 89 -2.70 16.32 -5.82
C ILE A 89 -1.58 17.20 -5.26
N ASP A 90 -1.79 18.52 -5.19
CA ASP A 90 -0.77 19.46 -4.74
C ASP A 90 -0.52 19.35 -3.22
N LEU A 91 -1.45 18.72 -2.50
CA LEU A 91 -1.31 18.40 -1.07
C LEU A 91 -0.40 17.18 -0.81
N TRP A 92 0.05 16.49 -1.86
CA TRP A 92 0.86 15.28 -1.75
C TRP A 92 2.24 15.45 -2.39
N ASP A 93 3.30 15.14 -1.62
CA ASP A 93 4.63 15.01 -2.19
C ASP A 93 4.77 13.68 -2.94
N VAL A 94 4.34 13.71 -4.21
CA VAL A 94 4.44 12.58 -5.15
C VAL A 94 5.73 12.60 -5.96
N ASN A 95 6.69 13.45 -5.59
CA ASN A 95 7.98 13.47 -6.26
C ASN A 95 8.71 12.15 -6.03
N ARG A 96 9.54 11.79 -7.00
CA ARG A 96 10.33 10.56 -6.92
C ARG A 96 11.22 10.63 -5.68
N PHE A 97 10.91 9.81 -4.68
CA PHE A 97 11.80 9.64 -3.54
C PHE A 97 13.19 9.24 -4.05
N SER A 98 14.17 10.09 -3.75
CA SER A 98 15.57 9.83 -4.01
C SER A 98 16.31 9.83 -2.70
N ALA A 99 16.56 8.65 -2.15
CA ALA A 99 17.59 8.54 -1.14
C ALA A 99 18.94 8.96 -1.76
N SER A 100 19.73 9.71 -1.02
CA SER A 100 21.16 9.92 -1.28
C SER A 100 21.92 8.59 -1.18
N LYS A 101 23.17 8.57 -1.64
CA LYS A 101 24.02 7.39 -1.53
C LYS A 101 24.32 7.09 -0.06
N GLU A 102 24.39 8.14 0.74
CA GLU A 102 24.66 8.16 2.17
C GLU A 102 23.47 7.59 2.96
N GLU A 103 22.24 8.01 2.67
CA GLU A 103 21.02 7.46 3.29
C GLU A 103 20.80 5.97 2.96
N ARG A 104 21.10 5.58 1.72
CA ARG A 104 21.07 4.14 1.36
C ARG A 104 22.13 3.35 2.14
N ARG A 105 23.32 3.92 2.35
CA ARG A 105 24.40 3.26 3.11
C ARG A 105 24.07 3.17 4.59
N SER A 106 23.50 4.20 5.20
CA SER A 106 23.09 4.17 6.60
C SER A 106 21.97 3.14 6.83
N TYR A 107 20.94 3.12 5.99
CA TYR A 107 19.88 2.11 6.07
C TYR A 107 20.43 0.68 5.97
N LEU A 108 21.31 0.41 5.00
CA LEU A 108 21.92 -0.91 4.83
C LEU A 108 22.81 -1.29 6.02
N SER A 109 23.62 -0.34 6.51
CA SER A 109 24.46 -0.54 7.70
C SER A 109 23.63 -0.83 8.95
N ASN A 110 22.55 -0.09 9.18
CA ASN A 110 21.65 -0.29 10.33
C ASN A 110 20.95 -1.65 10.24
N ARG A 111 20.55 -2.07 9.03
CA ARG A 111 19.92 -3.37 8.78
C ARG A 111 20.88 -4.54 8.98
N GLU A 112 22.15 -4.39 8.62
CA GLU A 112 23.20 -5.39 8.86
C GLU A 112 23.60 -5.47 10.34
N GLN A 113 23.48 -4.36 11.08
CA GLN A 113 23.73 -4.31 12.52
C GLN A 113 22.50 -4.68 13.38
N GLY A 114 21.36 -5.02 12.75
CA GLY A 114 20.14 -5.40 13.47
C GLY A 114 19.50 -4.27 14.27
N ILE A 115 19.84 -3.01 13.97
CA ILE A 115 19.25 -1.84 14.62
C ILE A 115 17.96 -1.51 13.87
N ALA A 116 16.82 -1.94 14.42
CA ALA A 116 15.52 -1.46 13.96
C ALA A 116 15.40 0.02 14.32
N GLU A 117 15.17 0.88 13.32
CA GLU A 117 14.69 2.23 13.58
C GLU A 117 13.35 2.12 14.30
N GLU A 118 13.34 2.51 15.57
CA GLU A 118 12.13 2.74 16.34
C GLU A 118 11.37 3.88 15.67
N THR A 119 10.51 3.54 14.71
CA THR A 119 9.48 4.44 14.23
C THR A 119 8.59 4.67 15.44
N THR A 120 8.50 5.91 15.93
CA THR A 120 7.66 6.27 17.07
C THR A 120 6.19 6.06 16.71
N LEU A 121 5.75 4.81 16.84
CA LEU A 121 4.35 4.39 16.90
C LEU A 121 3.87 4.64 18.33
N PRO A 122 2.60 5.04 18.52
CA PRO A 122 2.09 5.40 19.85
C PRO A 122 2.33 4.25 20.84
N GLU A 123 2.82 4.59 22.03
CA GLU A 123 2.98 3.67 23.17
C GLU A 123 1.61 3.10 23.58
N SER A 124 1.16 2.08 22.84
CA SER A 124 0.06 1.23 23.25
C SER A 124 0.66 0.16 24.15
N ASN A 125 0.56 0.37 25.48
CA ASN A 125 0.86 -0.63 26.52
C ASN A 125 -0.12 -1.82 26.52
N ASN A 126 -0.70 -2.16 25.37
CA ASN A 126 -1.65 -3.26 25.24
C ASN A 126 -0.90 -4.59 25.02
N PRO A 127 -0.96 -5.55 25.96
CA PRO A 127 -0.25 -6.83 25.87
C PRO A 127 -0.69 -7.68 24.66
N LEU A 128 -1.89 -7.45 24.12
CA LEU A 128 -2.32 -8.12 22.88
C LEU A 128 -1.53 -7.65 21.67
N TYR A 129 -1.11 -6.39 21.65
CA TYR A 129 -0.32 -5.84 20.55
C TYR A 129 1.09 -6.42 20.54
N THR A 130 1.72 -6.56 21.71
CA THR A 130 3.01 -7.24 21.85
C THR A 130 2.93 -8.70 21.38
N LEU A 131 1.90 -9.42 21.81
CA LEU A 131 1.68 -10.81 21.39
C LEU A 131 1.49 -10.92 19.86
N LEU A 132 0.73 -9.99 19.27
CA LEU A 132 0.50 -9.96 17.83
C LEU A 132 1.80 -9.70 17.07
N LEU A 133 2.63 -8.76 17.55
CA LEU A 133 3.96 -8.50 16.98
C LEU A 133 4.89 -9.71 17.08
N ASP A 134 4.90 -10.41 18.22
CA ASP A 134 5.71 -11.61 18.40
C ASP A 134 5.32 -12.73 17.43
N VAL A 135 4.01 -12.95 17.26
CA VAL A 135 3.48 -13.90 16.27
C VAL A 135 3.84 -13.51 14.84
N MET A 136 3.76 -12.21 14.51
CA MET A 136 4.13 -11.70 13.19
C MET A 136 5.63 -11.85 12.91
N MET A 137 6.48 -11.61 13.92
CA MET A 137 7.92 -11.78 13.79
C MET A 137 8.30 -13.24 13.59
N GLU A 138 7.70 -14.16 14.34
CA GLU A 138 8.04 -15.58 14.26
C GLU A 138 7.56 -16.20 12.95
N SER A 139 6.33 -15.89 12.53
CA SER A 139 5.82 -16.33 11.21
C SER A 139 6.67 -15.82 10.06
N LYS A 140 7.16 -14.58 10.11
CA LYS A 140 8.04 -14.02 9.09
C LYS A 140 9.39 -14.74 9.04
N LYS A 141 9.97 -15.13 10.18
CA LYS A 141 11.21 -15.93 10.22
C LYS A 141 10.99 -17.30 9.58
N GLU A 142 9.90 -17.99 9.91
CA GLU A 142 9.56 -19.30 9.35
C GLU A 142 9.38 -19.21 7.83
N ILE A 143 8.64 -18.20 7.34
CA ILE A 143 8.46 -17.98 5.89
C ILE A 143 9.80 -17.72 5.20
N GLN A 144 10.66 -16.88 5.79
CA GLN A 144 12.00 -16.63 5.23
C GLN A 144 12.87 -17.88 5.22
N TYR A 145 12.77 -18.74 6.23
CA TYR A 145 13.49 -20.00 6.29
C TYR A 145 13.03 -20.94 5.18
N LEU A 146 11.72 -21.09 4.99
CA LEU A 146 11.13 -21.92 3.93
C LEU A 146 11.57 -21.44 2.54
N ILE A 147 11.51 -20.13 2.28
CA ILE A 147 11.97 -19.54 1.00
C ILE A 147 13.46 -19.82 0.76
N LYS A 148 14.31 -19.63 1.77
CA LYS A 148 15.76 -19.91 1.65
C LYS A 148 16.05 -21.40 1.42
N SER A 149 15.25 -22.29 2.01
CA SER A 149 15.38 -23.74 1.82
C SER A 149 15.00 -24.16 0.40
N TYR A 150 14.00 -23.52 -0.20
CA TYR A 150 13.49 -23.83 -1.54
C TYR A 150 14.41 -23.32 -2.67
N ILE A 151 15.09 -22.19 -2.47
CA ILE A 151 16.02 -21.61 -3.46
C ILE A 151 17.37 -22.36 -3.52
N LYS A 152 17.65 -23.24 -2.55
CA LYS A 152 18.92 -23.98 -2.45
C LYS A 152 18.87 -25.40 -3.03
N MET A 153 17.74 -25.81 -3.60
CA MET A 153 17.55 -27.03 -4.42
C MET A 153 17.55 -26.67 -5.92
#